data_AF-A0ABD2FRC6-F1
#
_entry.id   AF-A0ABD2FRC6-F1
#
_cell.length_a   1.000
_cell.length_b   1.000
_cell.length_c   1.000
_cell.angle_alpha   90.00
_cell.angle_beta   90.00
_cell.angle_gamma   90.00
#
_symmetry.space_group_name_H-M   'P 1'
#
loop_
_entity.id
_entity.type
_entity.pdbx_description
1 polymer ?
#
loop_
_entity_poly.entity_id
_entity_poly.type
_entity_poly.pdbx_seq_one_letter_code
_entity_poly.pdbx_strand_id
1 'polypeptide(L)'
;MIAVVYIYGIDRFNEDFEFMVGYKPSIFWQISWRFTSPLIVLVILVFYLVTQVQEALTYSVWDPNFEKFPSLASVPYPSWIYVIIFLLAGVPSLAVPAYALCRFVFVCCTKKKE
;
A
#
# COMPACT_ATOMS: atom_id res chain seq x y z
N MET A 1 9.23 5.76 -0.16
CA MET A 1 10.21 6.46 0.70
C MET A 1 11.00 5.52 1.59
N ILE A 2 10.39 4.51 2.23
CA ILE A 2 11.10 3.57 3.12
C ILE A 2 12.32 2.93 2.44
N ALA A 3 12.17 2.38 1.23
CA ALA A 3 13.30 1.78 0.50
C ALA A 3 14.44 2.79 0.20
N VAL A 4 14.10 4.01 -0.21
CA VAL A 4 15.11 5.04 -0.55
C VAL A 4 15.84 5.51 0.71
N VAL A 5 15.11 5.84 1.77
CA VAL A 5 15.70 6.40 2.99
C VAL A 5 16.51 5.36 3.76
N TYR A 6 15.99 4.14 3.91
CA TYR A 6 16.58 3.14 4.80
C TYR A 6 17.40 2.05 4.09
N ILE A 7 17.11 1.72 2.82
CA ILE A 7 17.88 0.71 2.07
C ILE A 7 18.94 1.39 1.21
N TYR A 8 18.55 2.37 0.39
CA TYR A 8 19.50 3.10 -0.46
C TYR A 8 20.38 4.07 0.36
N GLY A 9 19.79 4.69 1.38
CA GLY A 9 20.45 5.61 2.30
C GLY A 9 20.13 7.07 1.97
N ILE A 10 19.69 7.82 2.97
CA ILE A 10 19.32 9.24 2.82
C ILE A 10 20.51 10.12 2.44
N ASP A 11 21.71 9.81 2.95
CA ASP A 11 22.91 10.61 2.68
C ASP A 11 23.32 10.50 1.20
N ARG A 12 23.31 9.29 0.65
CA ARG A 12 23.54 9.05 -0.78
C ARG A 12 22.49 9.73 -1.65
N PHE A 13 21.23 9.65 -1.25
CA PHE A 13 20.15 10.34 -1.95
C PHE A 13 20.32 11.87 -1.94
N ASN A 14 20.80 12.45 -0.84
CA ASN A 14 21.08 13.88 -0.74
C ASN A 14 22.28 14.30 -1.63
N GLU A 15 23.31 13.46 -1.73
CA GLU A 15 24.45 13.69 -2.64
C GLU A 15 23.99 13.65 -4.10
N ASP A 16 23.19 12.65 -4.48
CA ASP A 16 22.63 12.55 -5.83
C ASP A 16 21.74 13.75 -6.15
N PHE A 17 20.94 14.21 -5.18
CA PHE A 17 20.10 15.39 -5.34
C PHE A 17 20.92 16.67 -5.53
N GLU A 18 21.97 16.86 -4.72
CA GLU A 18 22.88 18.00 -4.84
C GLU A 18 23.61 18.00 -6.18
N PHE A 19 24.00 16.83 -6.69
CA PHE A 19 24.58 16.71 -8.03
C PHE A 19 23.60 17.13 -9.14
N MET A 20 22.31 16.81 -9.01
CA MET A 20 21.30 17.15 -10.01
C MET A 20 20.83 18.60 -9.96
N VAL A 21 20.67 19.15 -8.75
CA VAL A 21 20.00 20.45 -8.53
C VAL A 21 20.98 21.55 -8.10
N GLY A 22 22.17 21.18 -7.64
CA GLY A 22 23.23 22.11 -7.21
C GLY A 22 23.15 22.56 -5.75
N TYR A 23 22.21 22.03 -4.95
CA TYR A 23 22.12 22.30 -3.51
C TYR A 23 21.50 21.13 -2.74
N LYS A 24 21.78 21.04 -1.44
CA LYS A 24 21.20 20.00 -0.55
C LYS A 24 19.75 20.28 -0.16
N PRO A 25 18.90 19.25 -0.04
CA PRO A 25 17.52 19.40 0.44
C PRO A 25 17.46 20.04 1.84
N SER A 26 16.53 20.99 2.02
CA SER A 26 16.30 21.61 3.33
C SER A 26 15.82 20.61 4.39
N ILE A 27 15.96 20.97 5.66
CA ILE A 27 15.62 20.10 6.80
C ILE A 27 14.15 19.64 6.76
N PHE A 28 13.24 20.49 6.26
CA PHE A 28 11.84 20.15 6.07
C PHE A 28 11.65 18.89 5.22
N TRP A 29 12.36 18.80 4.09
CA TRP A 29 12.29 17.65 3.18
C TRP A 29 12.88 16.39 3.82
N GLN A 30 13.99 16.52 4.53
CA GLN A 30 14.63 15.38 5.18
C GLN A 30 13.73 14.77 6.28
N ILE A 31 13.07 15.61 7.08
CA ILE A 31 12.12 15.15 8.11
C ILE A 31 10.90 14.51 7.44
N SER A 32 10.36 15.14 6.39
CA SER A 32 9.16 14.62 5.73
C SER A 32 9.38 13.24 5.11
N TRP A 33 10.53 13.03 4.46
CA TRP A 33 10.86 11.75 3.83
C TRP A 33 11.20 10.66 4.84
N ARG A 34 11.87 11.01 5.94
CA ARG A 34 12.34 10.04 6.92
C ARG A 34 11.27 9.60 7.91
N PHE A 35 10.40 10.51 8.32
CA PHE A 35 9.46 10.28 9.43
C PHE A 35 8.01 10.56 9.04
N THR A 36 7.71 11.77 8.56
CA THR A 36 6.30 12.20 8.39
C THR A 36 5.55 11.38 7.35
N SER A 37 6.14 11.18 6.16
CA SER A 37 5.49 10.43 5.09
C SER A 37 5.30 8.95 5.43
N PRO A 38 6.32 8.20 5.91
CA PRO A 38 6.13 6.81 6.34
C PRO A 38 5.09 6.67 7.45
N LEU A 39 5.07 7.60 8.41
CA LEU A 39 4.11 7.59 9.52
C LEU A 39 2.68 7.82 9.03
N ILE A 40 2.44 8.84 8.21
CA ILE A 40 1.10 9.13 7.68
C ILE A 40 0.56 7.94 6.87
N VAL A 41 1.39 7.35 6.01
CA VAL A 41 0.99 6.17 5.21
C VAL A 41 0.64 4.99 6.13
N LEU A 42 1.42 4.75 7.19
CA LEU A 42 1.12 3.71 8.18
C LEU A 42 -0.20 3.98 8.88
N VAL A 43 -0.43 5.21 9.35
CA VAL A 43 -1.68 5.58 10.03
C VAL A 43 -2.89 5.35 9.12
N ILE A 44 -2.84 5.83 7.87
CA ILE A 44 -3.92 5.63 6.89
C ILE A 44 -4.16 4.14 6.64
N LEU A 45 -3.09 3.34 6.52
CA LEU A 45 -3.21 1.90 6.33
C LEU A 45 -3.92 1.22 7.52
N VAL A 46 -3.57 1.57 8.75
CA VAL A 46 -4.21 1.02 9.96
C VAL A 46 -5.69 1.42 10.00
N PHE A 47 -6.00 2.70 9.78
CA PHE A 47 -7.40 3.15 9.75
C PHE A 47 -8.19 2.43 8.66
N TYR A 48 -7.63 2.29 7.45
CA TYR A 48 -8.27 1.56 6.36
C TYR A 48 -8.58 0.11 6.73
N LEU A 49 -7.65 -0.59 7.39
CA LEU A 49 -7.88 -1.97 7.84
C LEU A 49 -8.97 -2.05 8.91
N VAL A 50 -8.99 -1.10 9.85
CA VAL A 50 -10.02 -1.05 10.91
C VAL A 50 -11.41 -0.81 10.30
N THR A 51 -11.54 0.17 9.41
CA THR A 51 -12.84 0.48 8.78
C THR A 51 -13.33 -0.68 7.92
N GLN A 52 -12.43 -1.33 7.17
CA GLN A 52 -12.79 -2.47 6.32
C GLN A 52 -13.25 -3.70 7.12
N VAL A 53 -12.76 -3.89 8.36
CA VAL A 53 -13.20 -4.99 9.22
C VAL A 53 -14.56 -4.69 9.87
N GLN A 54 -14.88 -3.41 10.08
CA GLN A 54 -16.12 -2.98 10.72
C GLN A 54 -17.31 -2.84 9.76
N GLU A 55 -17.06 -2.46 8.50
CA GLU A 55 -18.11 -2.22 7.52
C GLU A 55 -18.57 -3.51 6.82
N ALA A 56 -19.89 -3.67 6.69
CA ALA A 56 -20.46 -4.74 5.88
C ALA A 56 -20.41 -4.36 4.38
N LEU A 57 -19.82 -5.24 3.57
CA LEU A 57 -19.76 -5.12 2.10
C LEU A 57 -21.18 -5.09 1.49
N THR A 58 -21.70 -3.89 1.31
CA THR A 58 -23.01 -3.63 0.70
C THR A 58 -22.87 -2.67 -0.48
N TYR A 59 -23.82 -2.75 -1.40
CA TYR A 59 -23.93 -1.85 -2.55
C TYR A 59 -25.34 -1.31 -2.68
N SER A 60 -25.45 -0.08 -3.18
CA SER A 60 -26.73 0.59 -3.38
C SER A 60 -27.35 0.16 -4.70
N VAL A 61 -28.59 -0.32 -4.64
CA VAL A 61 -29.39 -0.76 -5.79
C VAL A 61 -30.57 0.18 -5.99
N TRP A 62 -30.85 0.50 -7.25
CA TRP A 62 -32.08 1.17 -7.65
C TRP A 62 -33.16 0.13 -7.91
N ASP A 63 -34.04 -0.08 -6.92
CA ASP A 63 -35.15 -1.02 -7.02
C ASP A 63 -36.50 -0.27 -7.00
N PRO A 64 -37.26 -0.26 -8.12
CA PRO A 64 -38.58 0.35 -8.18
C PRO A 64 -39.62 -0.24 -7.21
N ASN A 65 -39.41 -1.48 -6.73
CA ASN A 65 -40.31 -2.17 -5.81
C ASN A 65 -39.91 -2.03 -4.34
N PHE A 66 -38.93 -1.19 -4.03
CA PHE A 66 -38.47 -0.97 -2.66
C PHE A 66 -39.52 -0.23 -1.83
N GLU A 67 -39.79 -0.72 -0.61
CA GLU A 67 -40.82 -0.16 0.28
C GLU A 67 -40.64 1.34 0.57
N LYS A 68 -39.40 1.86 0.49
CA LYS A 68 -39.06 3.27 0.69
C LYS A 68 -38.66 3.98 -0.61
N PHE A 69 -39.21 3.61 -1.75
CA PHE A 69 -38.99 4.33 -3.01
C PHE A 69 -39.33 5.83 -2.84
N PRO A 70 -38.49 6.78 -3.32
CA PRO A 70 -37.35 6.65 -4.25
C PRO A 70 -35.95 6.57 -3.57
N SER A 71 -35.84 6.05 -2.34
CA SER A 71 -34.52 5.85 -1.70
C SER A 71 -33.80 4.59 -2.19
N LEU A 72 -32.46 4.62 -2.15
CA LEU A 72 -31.60 3.49 -2.57
C LEU A 72 -31.64 2.34 -1.54
N ALA A 73 -31.78 1.12 -2.01
CA ALA A 73 -31.73 -0.08 -1.18
C ALA A 73 -30.29 -0.58 -1.02
N SER A 74 -29.83 -0.85 0.21
CA SER A 74 -28.50 -1.43 0.47
C SER A 74 -28.58 -2.97 0.46
N VAL A 75 -27.91 -3.59 -0.50
CA VAL A 75 -27.90 -5.05 -0.68
C VAL A 75 -26.48 -5.59 -0.44
N PRO A 76 -26.29 -6.72 0.27
CA PRO A 76 -24.97 -7.31 0.46
C PRO A 76 -24.39 -7.85 -0.85
N TYR A 77 -23.07 -7.75 -0.99
CA TYR A 77 -22.39 -8.37 -2.13
C TYR A 77 -22.44 -9.91 -2.07
N PRO A 78 -22.50 -10.59 -3.22
CA PRO A 78 -22.41 -12.05 -3.28
C PRO A 78 -20.99 -12.55 -2.95
N SER A 79 -20.89 -13.75 -2.39
CA SER A 79 -19.62 -14.29 -1.86
C SER A 79 -18.48 -14.44 -2.88
N TRP A 80 -18.76 -14.57 -4.18
CA TRP A 80 -17.71 -14.64 -5.22
C TRP A 80 -16.93 -13.32 -5.37
N ILE A 81 -17.44 -12.19 -4.86
CA ILE A 81 -16.76 -10.90 -4.94
C ILE A 81 -15.40 -10.91 -4.24
N TYR A 82 -15.25 -11.69 -3.16
CA TYR A 82 -14.00 -11.77 -2.40
C TYR A 82 -12.84 -12.26 -3.27
N VAL A 83 -13.11 -13.14 -4.24
CA VAL A 83 -12.11 -13.63 -5.20
C VAL A 83 -11.59 -12.46 -6.06
N ILE A 84 -12.49 -11.59 -6.50
CA ILE A 84 -12.14 -10.43 -7.32
C ILE A 84 -11.38 -9.39 -6.50
N ILE A 85 -11.83 -9.12 -5.27
CA ILE A 85 -11.13 -8.20 -4.35
C ILE A 85 -9.70 -8.71 -4.12
N PHE A 86 -9.53 -10.00 -3.85
CA PHE A 86 -8.21 -10.59 -3.65
C PHE A 86 -7.34 -10.51 -4.91
N LEU A 87 -7.90 -10.75 -6.09
CA LEU A 87 -7.16 -10.67 -7.34
C LEU A 87 -6.69 -9.24 -7.62
N LEU A 88 -7.57 -8.24 -7.44
CA LEU A 88 -7.27 -6.84 -7.76
C LEU A 88 -6.40 -6.14 -6.70
N ALA A 89 -6.65 -6.37 -5.42
CA ALA A 89 -5.91 -5.72 -4.34
C ALA A 89 -4.79 -6.59 -3.76
N GLY A 90 -5.01 -7.90 -3.64
CA GLY A 90 -4.07 -8.85 -3.04
C GLY A 90 -2.87 -9.13 -3.94
N VAL A 91 -3.08 -9.41 -5.24
CA VAL A 91 -1.96 -9.77 -6.14
C VAL A 91 -0.92 -8.65 -6.26
N PRO A 92 -1.29 -7.37 -6.51
CA PRO A 92 -0.30 -6.29 -6.59
C PRO A 92 0.41 -6.02 -5.27
N SER A 93 -0.30 -6.12 -4.13
CA SER A 93 0.28 -5.89 -2.81
C SER A 93 1.23 -7.01 -2.39
N LEU A 94 0.96 -8.27 -2.78
CA LEU A 94 1.81 -9.42 -2.51
C LEU A 94 2.99 -9.58 -3.46
N ALA A 95 2.95 -8.98 -4.66
CA ALA A 95 4.03 -9.12 -5.65
C ALA A 95 5.40 -8.67 -5.11
N VAL A 96 5.46 -7.55 -4.40
CA VAL A 96 6.69 -7.00 -3.82
C VAL A 96 7.31 -7.94 -2.76
N PRO A 97 6.60 -8.34 -1.69
CA PRO A 97 7.15 -9.27 -0.70
C PRO A 97 7.40 -10.67 -1.28
N ALA A 98 6.56 -11.17 -2.18
CA ALA A 98 6.78 -12.47 -2.82
C ALA A 98 8.07 -12.49 -3.63
N TYR A 99 8.30 -11.48 -4.46
CA TYR A 99 9.55 -11.36 -5.23
C TYR A 99 10.76 -11.22 -4.31
N ALA A 100 10.67 -10.40 -3.25
CA ALA A 100 11.73 -10.24 -2.27
C ALA A 100 12.11 -11.57 -1.60
N LEU A 101 11.12 -12.38 -1.19
CA LEU A 101 11.32 -13.71 -0.62
C LEU A 101 11.93 -14.69 -1.62
N CYS A 102 11.38 -14.76 -2.85
CA CYS A 102 11.93 -15.62 -3.91
C CYS A 102 13.41 -15.30 -4.18
N ARG A 103 13.74 -14.02 -4.29
CA ARG A 103 15.11 -13.55 -4.51
C ARG A 103 16.01 -13.86 -3.32
N PHE A 104 15.50 -13.70 -2.09
CA PHE A 104 16.24 -14.05 -0.88
C PHE A 104 16.59 -15.54 -0.83
N VAL A 105 15.61 -16.42 -1.09
CA VAL A 105 15.83 -17.87 -1.15
C VAL A 105 16.82 -18.23 -2.25
N PHE A 106 16.67 -17.66 -3.45
CA PHE A 106 17.58 -17.93 -4.56
C PHE A 106 19.04 -17.60 -4.21
N VAL A 107 19.29 -16.42 -3.62
CA VAL A 107 20.63 -15.99 -3.20
C VAL A 107 21.19 -16.85 -2.07
N CYS A 108 20.36 -17.23 -1.10
CA CYS A 108 20.77 -18.14 -0.03
C CYS A 108 21.14 -19.54 -0.56
N CYS A 109 20.38 -20.05 -1.54
CA CYS A 109 20.64 -21.34 -2.17
C CYS A 109 21.89 -21.34 -3.05
N THR A 110 22.21 -20.23 -3.75
CA THR A 110 23.44 -20.13 -4.55
C THR A 110 24.68 -20.01 -3.66
N LYS A 111 24.63 -19.20 -2.59
CA LYS A 111 25.74 -19.09 -1.61
C LYS A 111 26.05 -20.39 -0.85
N LYS A 112 25.12 -21.34 -0.81
CA LYS A 112 25.31 -22.64 -0.15
C LYS A 112 25.95 -23.69 -1.07
N LYS A 113 26.11 -23.38 -2.37
CA LYS A 113 26.74 -24.27 -3.37
C LYS A 113 28.21 -23.92 -3.66
N GLU A 114 28.68 -22.75 -3.24
CA GLU A 114 30.11 -22.39 -3.17
C GLU A 114 30.69 -22.79 -1.82
#